data_AF-A0A3M9MQ77-F1
#
_entry.id   AF-A0A3M9MQ77-F1
#
_cell.length_a   1.000
_cell.length_b   1.000
_cell.length_c   1.000
_cell.angle_alpha   90.00
_cell.angle_beta   90.00
_cell.angle_gamma   90.00
#
_symmetry.space_group_name_H-M   'P 1'
#
loop_
_entity.id
_entity.type
_entity.pdbx_description
1 polymer ?
#
loop_
_entity_poly.entity_id
_entity_poly.type
_entity_poly.pdbx_seq_one_letter_code
_entity_poly.pdbx_strand_id
1 'polypeptide(L)'
;MKTKDREKRLYIPSKVNLPELILAHRSERYRDDHQDKYAYVLSKIIEQKIFTTQKVNGLVPLHAGTLKKVINNIYKQVLDDLLAWGVIVTDNHYITSADDSENAVSKGYGIASPFQSKAIEIMILKEDFAKKIHRKQVEKGNKPAYYILSQLKNILIRDIDAMTYIDAKYASTIGLIDSLPSDNLYERYTQAIGQMPDKMVYTIKNEDDYERTFLNDPVTLKGIMIDKYNADFYSIQNIVNRNYSWDVDKISGRVYSFVTNLSRDLRQFLYHRNYPDTPLVNVDIRNSQPFIFCSLLQDYYQHQLPLDAREYIMLCSTGKLYDMLMDEMGYKGSRKEFKQLLFSTLFYCKNYTSNKSIHSEYFRERFPSVYRCISHFKKGNYKRLSHMMQKAEADLMIQKVVKSLMRTSVFLTTVHDSIIALESDVDLVRDTIIKYFQKEHSLRPSLDDEYLRKVNVEAIKQAA
;
A
#
# COMPACT_ATOMS: atom_id res chain seq x y z
N MET A 1 19.24 -4.69 29.97
CA MET A 1 19.84 -4.77 28.63
C MET A 1 19.85 -3.37 28.04
N LYS A 2 21.02 -2.72 27.95
CA LYS A 2 21.18 -1.46 27.19
C LYS A 2 20.72 -1.75 25.75
N THR A 3 19.75 -0.99 25.26
CA THR A 3 19.33 -1.01 23.86
C THR A 3 20.57 -0.78 23.01
N LYS A 4 21.05 -1.78 22.26
CA LYS A 4 21.88 -1.52 21.08
C LYS A 4 21.15 -0.43 20.31
N ASP A 5 21.80 0.72 20.15
CA ASP A 5 21.26 1.78 19.30
C ASP A 5 20.92 1.14 17.97
N ARG A 6 19.63 1.17 17.63
CA ARG A 6 19.09 0.51 16.45
C ARG A 6 19.60 1.32 15.28
N GLU A 7 20.51 0.77 14.48
CA GLU A 7 21.03 1.48 13.32
C GLU A 7 20.10 1.24 12.12
N LYS A 8 19.36 2.27 11.72
CA LYS A 8 18.68 2.34 10.43
C LYS A 8 19.70 2.04 9.35
N ARG A 9 19.29 1.12 8.49
CA ARG A 9 20.02 0.70 7.31
C ARG A 9 19.54 1.49 6.11
N LEU A 10 20.44 1.70 5.17
CA LEU A 10 20.11 2.22 3.85
C LEU A 10 20.26 1.06 2.85
N TYR A 11 19.53 1.15 1.75
CA TYR A 11 19.55 0.13 0.72
C TYR A 11 19.77 0.78 -0.63
N ILE A 12 20.70 0.25 -1.41
CA ILE A 12 21.03 0.76 -2.75
C ILE A 12 21.08 -0.41 -3.74
N PRO A 13 20.86 -0.17 -5.04
CA PRO A 13 21.05 -1.22 -6.05
C PRO A 13 22.50 -1.74 -6.02
N SER A 14 22.69 -3.05 -6.04
CA SER A 14 24.02 -3.70 -5.97
C SER A 14 25.00 -3.27 -7.07
N LYS A 15 24.50 -2.82 -8.23
CA LYS A 15 25.34 -2.27 -9.30
C LYS A 15 25.88 -0.86 -9.02
N VAL A 16 25.43 -0.18 -7.96
CA VAL A 16 25.90 1.16 -7.61
C VAL A 16 27.08 1.06 -6.64
N ASN A 17 28.28 1.38 -7.11
CA ASN A 17 29.46 1.56 -6.27
C ASN A 17 29.65 3.05 -5.94
N LEU A 18 29.04 3.51 -4.83
CA LEU A 18 29.10 4.92 -4.43
C LEU A 18 30.54 5.44 -4.19
N PRO A 19 31.43 4.71 -3.49
CA PRO A 19 32.82 5.14 -3.34
C PRO A 19 33.52 5.44 -4.67
N GLU A 20 33.45 4.51 -5.64
CA GLU A 20 34.09 4.68 -6.95
C GLU A 20 33.45 5.79 -7.77
N LEU A 21 32.11 5.84 -7.82
CA LEU A 21 31.37 6.86 -8.55
C LEU A 21 31.69 8.27 -8.03
N ILE A 22 31.73 8.45 -6.70
CA ILE A 22 32.03 9.77 -6.14
C ILE A 22 33.49 10.15 -6.42
N LEU A 23 34.44 9.22 -6.28
CA LEU A 23 35.87 9.49 -6.55
C LEU A 23 36.16 9.81 -8.03
N ALA A 24 35.37 9.28 -8.96
CA ALA A 24 35.50 9.59 -10.38
C ALA A 24 35.18 11.07 -10.70
N HIS A 25 34.44 11.77 -9.83
CA HIS A 25 33.94 13.12 -10.10
C HIS A 25 34.24 14.15 -8.99
N ARG A 26 34.68 13.70 -7.81
CA ARG A 26 34.85 14.48 -6.59
C ARG A 26 36.07 13.97 -5.80
N SER A 27 36.52 14.77 -4.82
CA SER A 27 37.66 14.40 -3.99
C SER A 27 37.34 13.31 -2.97
N GLU A 28 38.37 12.65 -2.46
CA GLU A 28 38.23 11.67 -1.38
C GLU A 28 37.57 12.25 -0.14
N ARG A 29 37.98 13.46 0.27
CA ARG A 29 37.34 14.17 1.39
C ARG A 29 35.84 14.38 1.15
N TYR A 30 35.44 14.70 -0.08
CA TYR A 30 34.03 14.87 -0.43
C TYR A 30 33.25 13.54 -0.34
N ARG A 31 33.84 12.42 -0.80
CA ARG A 31 33.27 11.08 -0.64
C ARG A 31 33.01 10.78 0.83
N ASP A 32 34.03 10.91 1.66
CA ASP A 32 33.93 10.60 3.09
C ASP A 32 32.87 11.47 3.76
N ASP A 33 32.71 12.71 3.30
CA ASP A 33 31.74 13.63 3.86
C ASP A 33 30.29 13.39 3.45
N HIS A 34 30.06 12.76 2.29
CA HIS A 34 28.76 12.81 1.63
C HIS A 34 28.22 11.48 1.10
N GLN A 35 29.00 10.40 1.04
CA GLN A 35 28.52 9.13 0.48
C GLN A 35 27.21 8.61 1.12
N ASP A 36 27.05 8.73 2.44
CA ASP A 36 25.82 8.36 3.15
C ASP A 36 24.59 9.15 2.66
N LYS A 37 24.79 10.37 2.14
CA LYS A 37 23.72 11.22 1.62
C LYS A 37 23.26 10.78 0.22
N TYR A 38 24.18 10.29 -0.62
CA TYR A 38 23.83 9.67 -1.91
C TYR A 38 23.08 8.35 -1.67
N ALA A 39 23.62 7.52 -0.77
CA ALA A 39 22.98 6.31 -0.27
C ALA A 39 21.55 6.58 0.23
N TYR A 40 21.37 7.66 1.00
CA TYR A 40 20.06 8.04 1.51
C TYR A 40 19.06 8.38 0.40
N VAL A 41 19.48 9.11 -0.64
CA VAL A 41 18.61 9.44 -1.78
C VAL A 41 18.19 8.18 -2.54
N LEU A 42 19.13 7.30 -2.87
CA LEU A 42 18.84 6.03 -3.55
C LEU A 42 17.91 5.14 -2.71
N SER A 43 18.20 5.04 -1.41
CA SER A 43 17.36 4.30 -0.48
C SER A 43 15.95 4.89 -0.38
N LYS A 44 15.80 6.21 -0.46
CA LYS A 44 14.50 6.88 -0.47
C LYS A 44 13.72 6.61 -1.75
N ILE A 45 14.37 6.50 -2.90
CA ILE A 45 13.70 6.10 -4.16
C ILE A 45 13.10 4.71 -4.00
N ILE A 46 13.85 3.74 -3.48
CA ILE A 46 13.36 2.38 -3.24
C ILE A 46 12.22 2.38 -2.20
N GLU A 47 12.40 3.09 -1.08
CA GLU A 47 11.42 3.16 -0.01
C GLU A 47 10.08 3.79 -0.48
N GLN A 48 10.13 4.85 -1.28
CA GLN A 48 8.92 5.49 -1.79
C GLN A 48 8.10 4.57 -2.70
N LYS A 49 8.70 3.53 -3.30
CA LYS A 49 7.96 2.52 -4.07
C LYS A 49 6.98 1.72 -3.21
N ILE A 50 7.19 1.66 -1.89
CA ILE A 50 6.28 1.04 -0.93
C ILE A 50 5.08 1.93 -0.65
N PHE A 51 5.32 3.23 -0.42
CA PHE A 51 4.31 4.17 0.10
C PHE A 51 3.53 4.91 -0.98
N THR A 52 4.12 5.10 -2.16
CA THR A 52 3.48 5.82 -3.26
C THR A 52 2.44 4.91 -3.93
N THR A 53 1.19 5.37 -3.95
CA THR A 53 0.05 4.64 -4.52
C THR A 53 0.00 4.72 -6.05
N GLN A 54 0.28 5.88 -6.63
CA GLN A 54 0.30 6.10 -8.09
C GLN A 54 1.71 6.42 -8.55
N LYS A 55 2.20 5.62 -9.52
CA LYS A 55 3.54 5.78 -10.09
C LYS A 55 3.39 5.94 -11.58
N VAL A 56 3.71 7.13 -12.09
CA VAL A 56 3.75 7.38 -13.53
C VAL A 56 5.05 6.80 -14.07
N ASN A 57 4.95 5.83 -14.97
CA ASN A 57 6.08 5.08 -15.52
C ASN A 57 7.04 4.55 -14.43
N GLY A 58 6.49 4.19 -13.27
CA GLY A 58 7.25 3.69 -12.13
C GLY A 58 7.96 4.74 -11.30
N LEU A 59 8.03 6.01 -11.71
CA LEU A 59 8.73 7.05 -10.98
C LEU A 59 8.03 7.39 -9.66
N VAL A 60 8.80 7.78 -8.65
CA VAL A 60 8.31 8.11 -7.30
C VAL A 60 8.68 9.53 -6.89
N PRO A 61 7.77 10.26 -6.21
CA PRO A 61 8.04 11.63 -5.82
C PRO A 61 9.11 11.69 -4.72
N LEU A 62 10.08 12.60 -4.86
CA LEU A 62 10.98 12.97 -3.78
C LEU A 62 10.77 14.43 -3.38
N HIS A 63 10.12 14.65 -2.23
CA HIS A 63 9.84 16.00 -1.75
C HIS A 63 11.12 16.70 -1.26
N ALA A 64 11.46 17.83 -1.89
CA ALA A 64 12.62 18.64 -1.55
C ALA A 64 12.67 19.02 -0.05
N GLY A 65 11.52 19.35 0.55
CA GLY A 65 11.42 19.66 1.98
C GLY A 65 11.84 18.49 2.88
N THR A 66 11.48 17.25 2.50
CA THR A 66 11.84 16.03 3.22
C THR A 66 13.33 15.74 3.09
N LEU A 67 13.89 15.86 1.88
CA LEU A 67 15.32 15.68 1.66
C LEU A 67 16.14 16.74 2.42
N LYS A 68 15.75 18.02 2.32
CA LYS A 68 16.42 19.12 3.01
C LYS A 68 16.43 18.94 4.54
N LYS A 69 15.37 18.40 5.13
CA LYS A 69 15.35 18.10 6.59
C LYS A 69 16.42 17.09 7.00
N VAL A 70 16.75 16.12 6.15
CA VAL A 70 17.68 15.03 6.49
C VAL A 70 19.10 15.28 6.00
N ILE A 71 19.30 15.71 4.76
CA ILE A 71 20.63 15.93 4.19
C ILE A 71 21.00 17.42 4.01
N ASN A 72 20.16 18.36 4.45
CA ASN A 72 20.35 19.81 4.30
C ASN A 72 20.42 20.23 2.82
N ASN A 73 20.95 21.42 2.51
CA ASN A 73 20.94 22.01 1.16
C ASN A 73 21.73 21.20 0.11
N ILE A 74 22.60 20.28 0.53
CA ILE A 74 23.36 19.42 -0.40
C ILE A 74 22.45 18.46 -1.19
N TYR A 75 21.18 18.29 -0.80
CA TYR A 75 20.25 17.41 -1.52
C TYR A 75 20.16 17.75 -3.02
N LYS A 76 20.28 19.03 -3.38
CA LYS A 76 20.26 19.47 -4.77
C LYS A 76 21.47 18.89 -5.52
N GLN A 77 22.67 19.15 -5.00
CA GLN A 77 23.90 18.61 -5.57
C GLN A 77 23.90 17.09 -5.65
N VAL A 78 23.39 16.39 -4.63
CA VAL A 78 23.28 14.93 -4.67
C VAL A 78 22.36 14.46 -5.80
N LEU A 79 21.20 15.11 -5.98
CA LEU A 79 20.29 14.77 -7.09
C LEU A 79 20.90 15.11 -8.45
N ASP A 80 21.51 16.28 -8.59
CA ASP A 80 22.14 16.75 -9.82
C ASP A 80 23.29 15.81 -10.23
N ASP A 81 24.14 15.42 -9.27
CA ASP A 81 25.23 14.46 -9.49
C ASP A 81 24.70 13.09 -9.92
N LEU A 82 23.70 12.53 -9.21
CA LEU A 82 23.12 11.23 -9.55
C LEU A 82 22.43 11.22 -10.93
N LEU A 83 21.82 12.34 -11.33
CA LEU A 83 21.27 12.52 -12.68
C LEU A 83 22.38 12.62 -13.73
N ALA A 84 23.41 13.43 -13.48
CA ALA A 84 24.54 13.60 -14.38
C ALA A 84 25.34 12.30 -14.59
N TRP A 85 25.44 11.46 -13.55
CA TRP A 85 26.09 10.15 -13.62
C TRP A 85 25.19 9.06 -14.21
N GLY A 86 23.95 9.38 -14.57
CA GLY A 86 22.99 8.43 -15.12
C GLY A 86 22.56 7.33 -14.14
N VAL A 87 22.71 7.56 -12.83
CA VAL A 87 22.31 6.60 -11.78
C VAL A 87 20.80 6.64 -11.56
N ILE A 88 20.21 7.83 -11.67
CA ILE A 88 18.77 8.05 -11.54
C ILE A 88 18.21 8.75 -12.77
N VAL A 89 16.90 8.63 -12.96
CA VAL A 89 16.12 9.33 -13.99
C VAL A 89 15.03 10.19 -13.33
N THR A 90 14.53 11.19 -14.07
CA THR A 90 13.47 12.10 -13.60
C THR A 90 12.48 12.43 -14.72
N ASP A 91 11.20 12.60 -14.38
CA ASP A 91 10.18 13.08 -15.33
C ASP A 91 10.32 14.58 -15.63
N ASN A 92 11.07 15.30 -14.78
CA ASN A 92 11.16 16.77 -14.78
C ASN A 92 9.80 17.47 -14.67
N HIS A 93 8.76 16.74 -14.23
CA HIS A 93 7.40 17.24 -14.14
C HIS A 93 7.18 17.80 -12.73
N TYR A 94 6.99 19.12 -12.64
CA TYR A 94 6.80 19.82 -11.38
C TYR A 94 5.71 20.88 -11.52
N ILE A 95 4.69 20.80 -10.67
CA ILE A 95 3.60 21.76 -10.59
C ILE A 95 3.57 22.31 -9.16
N THR A 96 3.68 23.63 -8.99
CA THR A 96 3.68 24.20 -7.64
C THR A 96 2.27 24.31 -7.09
N SER A 97 2.13 24.30 -5.77
CA SER A 97 0.86 24.58 -5.10
C SER A 97 0.37 26.02 -5.28
N ALA A 98 1.22 26.93 -5.73
CA ALA A 98 0.83 28.29 -6.09
C ALA A 98 0.17 28.33 -7.47
N ASP A 99 0.63 27.48 -8.39
CA ASP A 99 0.10 27.39 -9.75
C ASP A 99 -1.19 26.56 -9.80
N ASP A 100 -1.21 25.45 -9.05
CA ASP A 100 -2.40 24.61 -8.91
C ASP A 100 -2.39 23.93 -7.53
N SER A 101 -3.17 24.49 -6.61
CA SER A 101 -3.27 23.95 -5.24
C SER A 101 -3.90 22.56 -5.17
N GLU A 102 -4.69 22.16 -6.18
CA GLU A 102 -5.34 20.84 -6.24
C GLU A 102 -4.47 19.78 -6.94
N ASN A 103 -3.57 20.21 -7.84
CA ASN A 103 -2.71 19.33 -8.64
C ASN A 103 -1.22 19.64 -8.49
N ALA A 104 -0.76 20.10 -7.32
CA ALA A 104 0.67 20.25 -7.07
C ALA A 104 1.39 18.89 -7.21
N VAL A 105 2.39 18.81 -8.09
CA VAL A 105 3.16 17.58 -8.37
C VAL A 105 4.63 17.81 -8.07
N SER A 106 5.24 16.88 -7.32
CA SER A 106 6.69 16.84 -7.13
C SER A 106 7.33 16.02 -8.24
N LYS A 107 8.56 16.38 -8.65
CA LYS A 107 9.35 15.60 -9.62
C LYS A 107 9.41 14.12 -9.21
N GLY A 108 9.12 13.24 -10.15
CA GLY A 108 9.26 11.79 -10.01
C GLY A 108 10.69 11.37 -10.31
N TYR A 109 11.22 10.45 -9.51
CA TYR A 109 12.57 9.88 -9.66
C TYR A 109 12.53 8.36 -9.72
N GLY A 110 13.49 7.76 -10.41
CA GLY A 110 13.66 6.30 -10.50
C GLY A 110 15.13 5.91 -10.63
N ILE A 111 15.45 4.65 -10.34
CA ILE A 111 16.79 4.10 -10.63
C ILE A 111 16.88 3.87 -12.14
N ALA A 112 17.97 4.32 -12.77
CA ALA A 112 18.17 4.16 -14.20
C ALA A 112 18.46 2.69 -14.56
N SER A 113 18.02 2.28 -15.75
CA SER A 113 18.14 0.89 -16.25
C SER A 113 19.54 0.25 -16.07
N PRO A 114 20.67 0.94 -16.36
CA PRO A 114 22.00 0.35 -16.15
C PRO A 114 22.28 -0.08 -14.70
N PHE A 115 21.70 0.63 -13.73
CA PHE A 115 21.90 0.40 -12.30
C PHE A 115 20.79 -0.44 -11.65
N GLN A 116 19.69 -0.71 -12.38
CA GLN A 116 18.63 -1.59 -11.88
C GLN A 116 19.19 -2.99 -11.57
N SER A 117 19.08 -3.36 -10.30
CA SER A 117 19.64 -4.57 -9.71
C SER A 117 19.02 -4.82 -8.33
N LYS A 118 19.22 -6.03 -7.79
CA LYS A 118 18.78 -6.35 -6.43
C LYS A 118 19.44 -5.38 -5.45
N ALA A 119 18.64 -4.83 -4.55
CA ALA A 119 19.12 -3.93 -3.52
C ALA A 119 19.96 -4.70 -2.50
N ILE A 120 21.01 -4.04 -2.01
CA ILE A 120 21.86 -4.53 -0.93
C ILE A 120 21.76 -3.57 0.25
N GLU A 121 21.93 -4.12 1.45
CA GLU A 121 22.06 -3.33 2.66
C GLU A 121 23.44 -2.66 2.70
N ILE A 122 23.47 -1.39 3.09
CA ILE A 122 24.70 -0.65 3.37
C ILE A 122 24.64 -0.02 4.76
N MET A 123 25.80 -0.03 5.41
CA MET A 123 26.00 0.58 6.72
C MET A 123 26.12 2.10 6.55
N ILE A 124 25.47 2.84 7.46
CA ILE A 124 25.69 4.29 7.56
C ILE A 124 27.02 4.49 8.27
N LEU A 125 27.95 5.20 7.63
CA LEU A 125 29.30 5.37 8.15
C LEU A 125 29.37 6.44 9.23
N LYS A 126 28.61 7.53 9.08
CA LYS A 126 28.60 8.64 10.04
C LYS A 126 27.51 8.46 11.11
N GLU A 127 27.92 8.28 12.36
CA GLU A 127 27.00 8.14 13.50
C GLU A 127 26.01 9.31 13.63
N ASP A 128 26.47 10.55 13.47
CA ASP A 128 25.61 11.72 13.59
C ASP A 128 24.55 11.77 12.49
N PHE A 129 24.91 11.30 11.28
CA PHE A 129 23.95 11.17 10.19
C PHE A 129 22.94 10.06 10.48
N ALA A 130 23.40 8.92 11.00
CA ALA A 130 22.52 7.86 11.47
C ALA A 130 21.53 8.42 12.50
N LYS A 131 21.99 9.09 13.57
CA LYS A 131 21.12 9.73 14.59
C LYS A 131 20.10 10.68 13.97
N LYS A 132 20.48 11.45 12.94
CA LYS A 132 19.58 12.36 12.23
C LYS A 132 18.46 11.63 11.48
N ILE A 133 18.77 10.52 10.80
CA ILE A 133 17.75 9.70 10.13
C ILE A 133 16.83 9.03 11.18
N HIS A 134 17.34 8.68 12.37
CA HIS A 134 16.53 8.08 13.45
C HIS A 134 15.49 8.99 14.06
N ARG A 135 15.69 10.31 13.98
CA ARG A 135 14.78 11.30 14.57
C ARG A 135 13.46 11.37 13.79
N LYS A 136 12.61 10.34 13.92
CA LYS A 136 11.21 10.40 13.53
C LYS A 136 10.45 11.18 14.60
N GLN A 137 9.78 12.26 14.20
CA GLN A 137 8.63 12.73 14.95
C GLN A 137 7.53 11.70 14.74
N VAL A 138 7.30 10.82 15.72
CA VAL A 138 6.10 9.99 15.73
C VAL A 138 4.94 10.96 15.92
N GLU A 139 4.08 11.10 14.91
CA GLU A 139 2.88 11.93 15.07
C GLU A 139 2.04 11.36 16.21
N LYS A 140 1.63 12.26 17.12
CA LYS A 140 0.85 11.88 18.29
C LYS A 140 -0.58 11.54 17.84
N GLY A 141 -0.88 10.24 17.75
CA GLY A 141 -2.25 9.77 17.55
C GLY A 141 -3.12 9.91 18.81
N ASN A 142 -4.38 9.50 18.73
CA ASN A 142 -5.23 9.31 19.91
C ASN A 142 -4.86 8.01 20.66
N LYS A 143 -5.45 7.80 21.87
CA LYS A 143 -5.14 6.63 22.72
C LYS A 143 -5.30 5.28 21.97
N PRO A 144 -6.37 5.03 21.19
CA PRO A 144 -6.49 3.81 20.40
C PRO A 144 -5.37 3.64 19.35
N ALA A 145 -5.01 4.71 18.64
CA ALA A 145 -3.89 4.66 17.69
C ALA A 145 -2.55 4.33 18.40
N TYR A 146 -2.30 4.91 19.57
CA TYR A 146 -1.13 4.54 20.37
C TYR A 146 -1.13 3.10 20.84
N TYR A 147 -2.32 2.55 21.15
CA TYR A 147 -2.42 1.14 21.49
C TYR A 147 -1.95 0.28 20.31
N ILE A 148 -2.43 0.53 19.09
CA ILE A 148 -1.97 -0.15 17.86
C ILE A 148 -0.44 -0.03 17.72
N LEU A 149 0.11 1.19 17.80
CA LEU A 149 1.56 1.42 17.72
C LEU A 149 2.33 0.61 18.77
N SER A 150 1.81 0.51 19.99
CA SER A 150 2.44 -0.25 21.07
C SER A 150 2.45 -1.76 20.83
N GLN A 151 1.48 -2.28 20.06
CA GLN A 151 1.38 -3.69 19.68
C GLN A 151 2.31 -4.07 18.53
N LEU A 152 2.67 -3.11 17.64
CA LEU A 152 3.52 -3.37 16.47
C LEU A 152 4.87 -4.02 16.82
N LYS A 153 5.44 -3.75 18.00
CA LYS A 153 6.69 -4.37 18.47
C LYS A 153 6.60 -5.89 18.68
N ASN A 154 5.38 -6.40 18.81
CA ASN A 154 5.06 -7.82 19.01
C ASN A 154 4.85 -8.55 17.69
N ILE A 155 4.86 -7.85 16.55
CA ILE A 155 4.76 -8.45 15.23
C ILE A 155 6.17 -8.59 14.66
N LEU A 156 6.51 -9.81 14.25
CA LEU A 156 7.76 -10.16 13.59
C LEU A 156 7.46 -10.86 12.27
N ILE A 157 8.50 -11.06 11.45
CA ILE A 157 8.41 -11.77 10.17
C ILE A 157 9.37 -12.96 10.17
N ARG A 158 8.94 -14.09 9.60
CA ARG A 158 9.81 -15.24 9.30
C ARG A 158 10.68 -14.85 8.11
N ASP A 159 11.78 -14.18 8.40
CA ASP A 159 12.63 -13.48 7.44
C ASP A 159 13.27 -14.41 6.41
N ILE A 160 13.81 -15.55 6.83
CA ILE A 160 14.39 -16.55 5.91
C ILE A 160 13.33 -17.05 4.90
N ASP A 161 12.13 -17.39 5.39
CA ASP A 161 11.05 -17.89 4.55
C ASP A 161 10.53 -16.80 3.60
N ALA A 162 10.37 -15.57 4.11
CA ALA A 162 9.93 -14.43 3.31
C ALA A 162 10.94 -14.06 2.23
N MET A 163 12.25 -14.08 2.54
CA MET A 163 13.32 -13.85 1.57
C MET A 163 13.34 -14.93 0.48
N THR A 164 13.26 -16.20 0.88
CA THR A 164 13.18 -17.34 -0.05
C THR A 164 11.98 -17.20 -0.99
N TYR A 165 10.83 -16.79 -0.45
CA TYR A 165 9.61 -16.57 -1.23
C TYR A 165 9.78 -15.47 -2.28
N ILE A 166 10.32 -14.30 -1.92
CA ILE A 166 10.47 -13.20 -2.89
C ILE A 166 11.54 -13.50 -3.95
N ASP A 167 12.58 -14.25 -3.60
CA ASP A 167 13.60 -14.70 -4.54
C ASP A 167 13.02 -15.65 -5.57
N ALA A 168 12.28 -16.67 -5.12
CA ALA A 168 11.63 -17.62 -6.01
C ALA A 168 10.52 -16.95 -6.85
N LYS A 169 9.73 -16.05 -6.26
CA LYS A 169 8.73 -15.22 -6.97
C LYS A 169 9.38 -14.37 -8.07
N TYR A 170 10.52 -13.75 -7.79
CA TYR A 170 11.25 -12.96 -8.78
C TYR A 170 11.83 -13.85 -9.88
N ALA A 171 12.45 -14.99 -9.54
CA ALA A 171 12.99 -15.93 -10.52
C ALA A 171 11.91 -16.45 -11.47
N SER A 172 10.76 -16.88 -10.93
CA SER A 172 9.59 -17.30 -11.72
C SER A 172 9.08 -16.18 -12.64
N THR A 173 9.02 -14.94 -12.12
CA THR A 173 8.62 -13.76 -12.91
C THR A 173 9.54 -13.55 -14.11
N ILE A 174 10.86 -13.56 -13.89
CA ILE A 174 11.84 -13.33 -14.97
C ILE A 174 11.84 -14.48 -15.96
N GLY A 175 11.80 -15.73 -15.49
CA GLY A 175 11.70 -16.91 -16.34
C GLY A 175 10.46 -16.87 -17.24
N LEU A 176 9.32 -16.43 -16.71
CA LEU A 176 8.11 -16.24 -17.51
C LEU A 176 8.30 -15.15 -18.57
N ILE A 177 8.82 -13.97 -18.20
CA ILE A 177 9.09 -12.89 -19.17
C ILE A 177 10.04 -13.37 -20.29
N ASP A 178 11.10 -14.11 -19.94
CA ASP A 178 12.08 -14.63 -20.88
C ASP A 178 11.56 -15.74 -21.80
N SER A 179 10.53 -16.48 -21.35
CA SER A 179 9.88 -17.50 -22.17
C SER A 179 8.93 -16.93 -23.22
N LEU A 180 8.55 -15.65 -23.10
CA LEU A 180 7.52 -15.04 -23.94
C LEU A 180 8.14 -14.27 -25.13
N PRO A 181 7.49 -14.32 -26.31
CA PRO A 181 7.86 -13.47 -27.43
C PRO A 181 7.79 -11.98 -27.08
N SER A 182 8.70 -11.18 -27.65
CA SER A 182 8.77 -9.74 -27.39
C SER A 182 7.62 -8.94 -28.00
N ASP A 183 6.95 -9.45 -29.04
CA ASP A 183 5.78 -8.80 -29.63
C ASP A 183 4.58 -8.86 -28.67
N ASN A 184 4.05 -7.69 -28.30
CA ASN A 184 2.98 -7.54 -27.31
C ASN A 184 3.30 -8.26 -25.98
N LEU A 185 4.57 -8.24 -25.57
CA LEU A 185 5.09 -8.96 -24.41
C LEU A 185 4.22 -8.80 -23.16
N TYR A 186 3.79 -7.58 -22.84
CA TYR A 186 3.03 -7.33 -21.61
C TYR A 186 1.62 -7.96 -21.63
N GLU A 187 0.98 -7.98 -22.79
CA GLU A 187 -0.34 -8.61 -22.94
C GLU A 187 -0.21 -10.12 -22.78
N ARG A 188 0.79 -10.73 -23.42
CA ARG A 188 1.09 -12.16 -23.28
C ARG A 188 1.45 -12.52 -21.84
N TYR A 189 2.24 -11.68 -21.18
CA TYR A 189 2.58 -11.84 -19.77
C TYR A 189 1.32 -11.83 -18.90
N THR A 190 0.43 -10.87 -19.09
CA THR A 190 -0.83 -10.76 -18.35
C THR A 190 -1.74 -11.98 -18.58
N GLN A 191 -1.85 -12.45 -19.84
CA GLN A 191 -2.62 -13.65 -20.18
C GLN A 191 -2.04 -14.92 -19.53
N ALA A 192 -0.72 -15.09 -19.56
CA ALA A 192 -0.06 -16.23 -18.95
C ALA A 192 -0.30 -16.27 -17.42
N ILE A 193 -0.17 -15.14 -16.73
CA ILE A 193 -0.47 -15.03 -15.29
C ILE A 193 -1.93 -15.38 -14.98
N GLY A 194 -2.85 -14.99 -15.86
CA GLY A 194 -4.29 -15.29 -15.70
C GLY A 194 -4.60 -16.79 -15.66
N GLN A 195 -3.73 -17.61 -16.23
CA GLN A 195 -3.87 -19.08 -16.29
C GLN A 195 -3.13 -19.79 -15.14
N MET A 196 -2.36 -19.08 -14.32
CA MET A 196 -1.61 -19.67 -13.21
C MET A 196 -2.46 -19.76 -11.94
N PRO A 197 -2.60 -20.95 -11.32
CA PRO A 197 -3.40 -21.14 -10.11
C PRO A 197 -2.80 -20.45 -8.88
N ASP A 198 -1.47 -20.54 -8.72
CA ASP A 198 -0.72 -19.85 -7.68
C ASP A 198 0.09 -18.71 -8.31
N LYS A 199 -0.28 -17.46 -8.00
CA LYS A 199 0.37 -16.25 -8.54
C LYS A 199 1.72 -15.99 -7.88
N MET A 200 2.66 -16.92 -8.08
CA MET A 200 4.05 -16.80 -7.62
C MET A 200 4.89 -15.93 -8.57
N VAL A 201 4.29 -14.82 -9.03
CA VAL A 201 4.89 -13.88 -9.98
C VAL A 201 4.48 -12.45 -9.64
N TYR A 202 5.29 -11.47 -10.03
CA TYR A 202 5.01 -10.06 -9.83
C TYR A 202 4.09 -9.50 -10.91
N THR A 203 3.03 -8.80 -10.52
CA THR A 203 2.11 -8.17 -11.47
C THR A 203 2.19 -6.64 -11.41
N ILE A 204 1.89 -5.96 -12.50
CA ILE A 204 1.71 -4.51 -12.51
C ILE A 204 0.27 -4.20 -12.10
N LYS A 205 0.06 -3.20 -11.24
CA LYS A 205 -1.29 -2.82 -10.84
C LYS A 205 -1.86 -1.86 -11.88
N ASN A 206 -3.16 -1.90 -12.11
CA ASN A 206 -3.84 -0.93 -12.99
C ASN A 206 -3.67 0.54 -12.56
N GLU A 207 -3.36 0.77 -11.29
CA GLU A 207 -3.09 2.10 -10.71
C GLU A 207 -1.66 2.61 -11.02
N ASP A 208 -0.76 1.73 -11.46
CA ASP A 208 0.56 2.11 -11.92
C ASP A 208 0.41 2.58 -13.39
N ASP A 209 0.55 3.88 -13.64
CA ASP A 209 0.29 4.52 -14.93
C ASP A 209 1.51 4.38 -15.86
N TYR A 210 1.68 3.16 -16.41
CA TYR A 210 2.73 2.85 -17.37
C TYR A 210 2.23 2.96 -18.81
N GLU A 211 3.02 3.63 -19.64
CA GLU A 211 2.81 3.59 -21.09
C GLU A 211 3.00 2.16 -21.62
N ARG A 212 2.04 1.68 -22.43
CA ARG A 212 2.06 0.31 -22.97
C ARG A 212 3.32 0.01 -23.79
N THR A 213 3.85 1.01 -24.47
CA THR A 213 5.10 0.91 -25.24
C THR A 213 6.27 0.52 -24.35
N PHE A 214 6.38 1.09 -23.15
CA PHE A 214 7.42 0.72 -22.18
C PHE A 214 7.24 -0.69 -21.62
N LEU A 215 6.00 -1.13 -21.42
CA LEU A 215 5.72 -2.47 -20.91
C LEU A 215 6.06 -3.58 -21.91
N ASN A 216 6.08 -3.27 -23.20
CA ASN A 216 6.45 -4.22 -24.26
C ASN A 216 7.98 -4.34 -24.45
N ASP A 217 8.78 -3.44 -23.89
CA ASP A 217 10.23 -3.57 -23.88
C ASP A 217 10.68 -4.54 -22.77
N PRO A 218 11.35 -5.67 -23.09
CA PRO A 218 11.75 -6.66 -22.10
C PRO A 218 12.64 -6.10 -20.99
N VAL A 219 13.55 -5.17 -21.33
CA VAL A 219 14.49 -4.58 -20.35
C VAL A 219 13.70 -3.75 -19.34
N THR A 220 12.82 -2.89 -19.82
CA THR A 220 11.96 -2.04 -18.99
C THR A 220 11.02 -2.86 -18.13
N LEU A 221 10.36 -3.89 -18.69
CA LEU A 221 9.47 -4.76 -17.94
C LEU A 221 10.19 -5.46 -16.79
N LYS A 222 11.38 -6.03 -17.04
CA LYS A 222 12.22 -6.64 -15.99
C LYS A 222 12.68 -5.60 -14.95
N GLY A 223 12.98 -4.38 -15.41
CA GLY A 223 13.29 -3.21 -14.57
C GLY A 223 12.17 -2.89 -13.58
N ILE A 224 10.92 -2.97 -14.02
CA ILE A 224 9.75 -2.79 -13.15
C ILE A 224 9.67 -3.93 -12.13
N MET A 225 9.93 -5.18 -12.53
CA MET A 225 9.85 -6.33 -11.62
C MET A 225 10.93 -6.28 -10.54
N ILE A 226 12.15 -5.81 -10.87
CA ILE A 226 13.20 -5.66 -9.86
C ILE A 226 12.88 -4.55 -8.85
N ASP A 227 12.21 -3.48 -9.28
CA ASP A 227 11.73 -2.44 -8.35
C ASP A 227 10.70 -3.00 -7.35
N LYS A 228 9.82 -3.92 -7.80
CA LYS A 228 8.84 -4.58 -6.92
C LYS A 228 9.52 -5.54 -5.94
N TYR A 229 10.49 -6.33 -6.42
CA TYR A 229 11.33 -7.16 -5.55
C TYR A 229 12.04 -6.32 -4.48
N ASN A 230 12.66 -5.20 -4.89
CA ASN A 230 13.37 -4.31 -3.96
C ASN A 230 12.43 -3.67 -2.92
N ALA A 231 11.19 -3.36 -3.28
CA ALA A 231 10.18 -2.84 -2.34
C ALA A 231 9.76 -3.91 -1.30
N ASP A 232 9.58 -5.17 -1.73
CA ASP A 232 9.30 -6.29 -0.82
C ASP A 232 10.50 -6.56 0.09
N PHE A 233 11.73 -6.63 -0.46
CA PHE A 233 12.97 -6.77 0.30
C PHE A 233 13.10 -5.68 1.38
N TYR A 234 12.94 -4.41 1.01
CA TYR A 234 13.00 -3.29 1.93
C TYR A 234 11.94 -3.41 3.04
N SER A 235 10.73 -3.87 2.69
CA SER A 235 9.64 -4.09 3.66
C SER A 235 9.97 -5.18 4.67
N ILE A 236 10.55 -6.30 4.23
CA ILE A 236 11.03 -7.39 5.11
C ILE A 236 12.10 -6.85 6.06
N GLN A 237 13.13 -6.18 5.51
CA GLN A 237 14.24 -5.67 6.30
C GLN A 237 13.80 -4.60 7.30
N ASN A 238 12.81 -3.78 6.98
CA ASN A 238 12.22 -2.84 7.95
C ASN A 238 11.63 -3.55 9.18
N ILE A 239 11.01 -4.71 8.99
CA ILE A 239 10.42 -5.47 10.10
C ILE A 239 11.53 -6.12 10.93
N VAL A 240 12.49 -6.77 10.27
CA VAL A 240 13.68 -7.40 10.90
C VAL A 240 14.44 -6.39 11.76
N ASN A 241 14.74 -5.22 11.17
CA ASN A 241 15.50 -4.15 11.82
C ASN A 241 14.64 -3.29 12.78
N ARG A 242 13.37 -3.63 12.97
CA ARG A 242 12.40 -2.88 13.80
C ARG A 242 12.30 -1.39 13.43
N ASN A 243 12.49 -1.08 12.15
CA ASN A 243 12.33 0.24 11.56
C ASN A 243 10.87 0.44 11.14
N TYR A 244 10.00 0.62 12.11
CA TYR A 244 8.58 0.71 11.87
C TYR A 244 8.20 2.05 11.22
N SER A 245 7.47 2.00 10.10
CA SER A 245 6.68 3.13 9.62
C SER A 245 5.44 3.30 10.51
N TRP A 246 5.10 4.55 10.78
CA TRP A 246 3.92 4.92 11.55
C TRP A 246 3.49 6.31 11.11
N ASP A 247 2.22 6.42 10.73
CA ASP A 247 1.58 7.69 10.43
C ASP A 247 0.08 7.60 10.74
N VAL A 248 -0.53 8.73 11.11
CA VAL A 248 -1.98 8.85 11.28
C VAL A 248 -2.45 9.93 10.33
N ASP A 249 -3.15 9.53 9.27
CA ASP A 249 -3.60 10.48 8.28
C ASP A 249 -4.62 11.46 8.88
N LYS A 250 -4.38 12.75 8.70
CA LYS A 250 -5.19 13.82 9.30
C LYS A 250 -6.54 13.99 8.61
N ILE A 251 -6.65 13.54 7.36
CA ILE A 251 -7.89 13.69 6.57
C ILE A 251 -8.86 12.56 6.93
N SER A 252 -8.41 11.31 6.81
CA SER A 252 -9.22 10.12 7.05
C SER A 252 -9.19 9.61 8.49
N GLY A 253 -8.18 9.95 9.29
CA GLY A 253 -7.96 9.33 10.60
C GLY A 253 -7.41 7.90 10.54
N ARG A 254 -7.12 7.37 9.34
CA ARG A 254 -6.55 6.03 9.16
C ARG A 254 -5.14 5.96 9.72
N VAL A 255 -4.83 4.79 10.28
CA VAL A 255 -3.50 4.45 10.77
C VAL A 255 -2.73 3.72 9.68
N TYR A 256 -1.53 4.21 9.37
CA TYR A 256 -0.58 3.56 8.47
C TYR A 256 0.61 3.04 9.27
N SER A 257 0.92 1.76 9.10
CA SER A 257 2.05 1.08 9.75
C SER A 257 2.83 0.25 8.74
N PHE A 258 3.91 -0.41 9.17
CA PHE A 258 4.57 -1.37 8.27
C PHE A 258 3.63 -2.52 7.87
N VAL A 259 2.63 -2.86 8.69
CA VAL A 259 1.67 -3.93 8.39
C VAL A 259 0.69 -3.50 7.31
N THR A 260 0.21 -2.25 7.35
CA THR A 260 -0.69 -1.73 6.30
C THR A 260 0.02 -1.62 4.94
N ASN A 261 1.32 -1.31 4.98
CA ASN A 261 2.15 -1.13 3.79
C ASN A 261 2.77 -2.43 3.26
N LEU A 262 2.74 -3.52 4.05
CA LEU A 262 3.26 -4.82 3.64
C LEU A 262 2.38 -5.43 2.55
N SER A 263 3.02 -5.94 1.49
CA SER A 263 2.34 -6.66 0.42
C SER A 263 1.55 -7.85 0.99
N ARG A 264 0.36 -8.11 0.42
CA ARG A 264 -0.57 -9.12 0.96
C ARG A 264 0.10 -10.50 1.06
N ASP A 265 0.87 -10.86 0.04
CA ASP A 265 1.60 -12.13 -0.04
C ASP A 265 2.67 -12.27 1.03
N LEU A 266 3.22 -11.17 1.57
CA LEU A 266 4.22 -11.22 2.63
C LEU A 266 3.61 -11.30 4.03
N ARG A 267 2.32 -10.95 4.18
CA ARG A 267 1.64 -11.00 5.49
C ARG A 267 1.60 -12.40 6.07
N GLN A 268 1.69 -13.42 5.23
CA GLN A 268 1.71 -14.82 5.68
C GLN A 268 2.91 -15.23 6.50
N PHE A 269 4.01 -14.48 6.38
CA PHE A 269 5.22 -14.71 7.16
C PHE A 269 5.19 -13.97 8.50
N LEU A 270 4.15 -13.18 8.77
CA LEU A 270 4.02 -12.48 10.05
C LEU A 270 3.66 -13.46 11.17
N TYR A 271 4.26 -13.25 12.33
CA TYR A 271 3.93 -14.00 13.55
C TYR A 271 4.00 -13.11 14.79
N HIS A 272 3.31 -13.55 15.85
CA HIS A 272 3.37 -12.87 17.13
C HIS A 272 4.61 -13.32 17.92
N ARG A 273 5.39 -12.36 18.42
CA ARG A 273 6.67 -12.59 19.12
C ARG A 273 6.59 -13.62 20.26
N ASN A 274 5.52 -13.57 21.04
CA ASN A 274 5.35 -14.46 22.20
C ASN A 274 4.55 -15.73 21.86
N TYR A 275 3.91 -15.77 20.69
CA TYR A 275 3.06 -16.88 20.24
C TYR A 275 3.37 -17.19 18.77
N PRO A 276 4.59 -17.66 18.47
CA PRO A 276 5.07 -17.76 17.09
C PRO A 276 4.33 -18.80 16.25
N ASP A 277 3.73 -19.80 16.89
CA ASP A 277 3.01 -20.88 16.23
C ASP A 277 1.50 -20.67 16.19
N THR A 278 0.98 -19.71 16.97
CA THR A 278 -0.43 -19.30 16.92
C THR A 278 -0.68 -18.46 15.67
N PRO A 279 -1.65 -18.84 14.82
CA PRO A 279 -2.00 -18.05 13.65
C PRO A 279 -2.41 -16.62 14.01
N LEU A 280 -1.96 -15.68 13.19
CA LEU A 280 -2.58 -14.36 13.09
C LEU A 280 -3.74 -14.45 12.10
N VAL A 281 -4.88 -13.90 12.50
CA VAL A 281 -6.12 -13.90 11.72
C VAL A 281 -6.56 -12.47 11.48
N ASN A 282 -6.80 -12.12 10.23
CA ASN A 282 -7.33 -10.82 9.83
C ASN A 282 -8.85 -10.90 9.70
N VAL A 283 -9.56 -10.24 10.62
CA VAL A 283 -11.02 -10.11 10.59
C VAL A 283 -11.37 -8.92 9.70
N ASP A 284 -11.84 -9.21 8.48
CA ASP A 284 -12.12 -8.25 7.42
C ASP A 284 -13.63 -8.01 7.24
N ILE A 285 -14.01 -6.78 6.88
CA ILE A 285 -15.41 -6.46 6.59
C ILE A 285 -15.69 -6.71 5.11
N ARG A 286 -16.58 -7.66 4.81
CA ARG A 286 -17.02 -7.90 3.42
C ARG A 286 -17.73 -6.67 2.89
N ASN A 287 -17.42 -6.28 1.66
CA ASN A 287 -17.94 -5.07 1.02
C ASN A 287 -17.75 -3.82 1.89
N SER A 288 -16.65 -3.74 2.64
CA SER A 288 -16.40 -2.69 3.63
C SER A 288 -16.79 -1.28 3.16
N GLN A 289 -16.17 -0.71 2.13
CA GLN A 289 -16.48 0.67 1.74
C GLN A 289 -17.94 0.91 1.32
N PRO A 290 -18.58 0.08 0.47
CA PRO A 290 -20.03 0.17 0.23
C PRO A 290 -20.88 0.02 1.51
N PHE A 291 -20.44 -0.83 2.44
CA PHE A 291 -21.09 -1.03 3.72
C PHE A 291 -20.92 0.17 4.66
N ILE A 292 -19.73 0.77 4.74
CA ILE A 292 -19.49 2.02 5.46
C ILE A 292 -20.36 3.14 4.88
N PHE A 293 -20.49 3.22 3.55
CA PHE A 293 -21.36 4.19 2.90
C PHE A 293 -22.83 4.06 3.32
N CYS A 294 -23.30 2.88 3.75
CA CYS A 294 -24.66 2.71 4.26
C CYS A 294 -24.96 3.61 5.46
N SER A 295 -23.97 3.92 6.31
CA SER A 295 -24.14 4.88 7.41
C SER A 295 -24.44 6.30 6.90
N LEU A 296 -23.67 6.77 5.92
CA LEU A 296 -23.89 8.07 5.28
C LEU A 296 -25.22 8.13 4.52
N LEU A 297 -25.64 6.99 3.95
CA LEU A 297 -26.92 6.85 3.27
C LEU A 297 -28.10 6.97 4.24
N GLN A 298 -28.01 6.32 5.41
CA GLN A 298 -29.01 6.47 6.48
C GLN A 298 -29.13 7.92 6.93
N ASP A 299 -28.00 8.60 7.18
CA ASP A 299 -27.98 9.99 7.62
C ASP A 299 -28.59 10.93 6.56
N TYR A 300 -28.23 10.74 5.28
CA TYR A 300 -28.74 11.55 4.17
C TYR A 300 -30.27 11.48 4.05
N TYR A 301 -30.86 10.31 4.31
CA TYR A 301 -32.30 10.10 4.27
C TYR A 301 -32.97 10.26 5.64
N GLN A 302 -32.27 10.74 6.67
CA GLN A 302 -32.79 10.88 8.04
C GLN A 302 -33.46 9.59 8.54
N HIS A 303 -32.86 8.44 8.21
CA HIS A 303 -33.38 7.09 8.45
C HIS A 303 -34.71 6.73 7.75
N GLN A 304 -35.28 7.62 6.93
CA GLN A 304 -36.46 7.36 6.10
C GLN A 304 -36.05 6.85 4.72
N LEU A 305 -35.56 5.60 4.69
CA LEU A 305 -34.91 5.03 3.50
C LEU A 305 -35.91 4.62 2.39
N PRO A 306 -35.69 5.07 1.14
CA PRO A 306 -36.35 4.52 -0.04
C PRO A 306 -36.17 3.00 -0.17
N LEU A 307 -37.03 2.33 -0.93
CA LEU A 307 -37.01 0.87 -1.08
C LEU A 307 -35.67 0.38 -1.67
N ASP A 308 -35.17 1.03 -2.72
CA ASP A 308 -33.89 0.67 -3.36
C ASP A 308 -32.70 0.90 -2.41
N ALA A 309 -32.75 1.94 -1.58
CA ALA A 309 -31.73 2.18 -0.55
C ALA A 309 -31.73 1.11 0.55
N ARG A 310 -32.92 0.63 0.97
CA ARG A 310 -33.03 -0.50 1.93
C ARG A 310 -32.46 -1.79 1.36
N GLU A 311 -32.75 -2.08 0.10
CA GLU A 311 -32.21 -3.24 -0.60
C GLU A 311 -30.68 -3.15 -0.73
N TYR A 312 -30.15 -1.98 -1.11
CA TYR A 312 -28.71 -1.75 -1.18
C TYR A 312 -28.01 -2.02 0.17
N ILE A 313 -28.59 -1.55 1.28
CA ILE A 313 -28.08 -1.80 2.62
C ILE A 313 -28.08 -3.30 2.94
N MET A 314 -29.15 -4.02 2.59
CA MET A 314 -29.23 -5.47 2.78
C MET A 314 -28.15 -6.21 2.00
N LEU A 315 -27.93 -5.85 0.73
CA LEU A 315 -26.89 -6.44 -0.13
C LEU A 315 -25.47 -6.16 0.38
N CYS A 316 -25.22 -4.96 0.92
CA CYS A 316 -23.95 -4.63 1.57
C CYS A 316 -23.76 -5.45 2.85
N SER A 317 -24.78 -5.49 3.72
CA SER A 317 -24.75 -6.19 5.01
C SER A 317 -24.56 -7.69 4.86
N THR A 318 -25.06 -8.28 3.78
CA THR A 318 -24.92 -9.72 3.49
C THR A 318 -23.68 -10.06 2.63
N GLY A 319 -22.91 -9.05 2.21
CA GLY A 319 -21.73 -9.25 1.38
C GLY A 319 -22.01 -9.57 -0.10
N LYS A 320 -23.27 -9.48 -0.55
CA LYS A 320 -23.76 -9.93 -1.87
C LYS A 320 -23.84 -8.85 -2.96
N LEU A 321 -23.57 -7.58 -2.64
CA LEU A 321 -23.69 -6.47 -3.59
C LEU A 321 -22.98 -6.72 -4.93
N TYR A 322 -21.69 -7.08 -4.90
CA TYR A 322 -20.92 -7.28 -6.13
C TYR A 322 -21.38 -8.50 -6.92
N ASP A 323 -21.69 -9.59 -6.22
CA ASP A 323 -22.10 -10.84 -6.85
C ASP A 323 -23.40 -10.61 -7.64
N MET A 324 -24.39 -9.96 -7.01
CA MET A 324 -25.64 -9.56 -7.69
C MET A 324 -25.37 -8.65 -8.89
N LEU A 325 -24.60 -7.58 -8.72
CA LEU A 325 -24.34 -6.63 -9.81
C LEU A 325 -23.61 -7.29 -10.99
N MET A 326 -22.68 -8.20 -10.72
CA MET A 326 -21.98 -8.96 -11.76
C MET A 326 -22.94 -9.87 -12.52
N ASP A 327 -23.81 -10.58 -11.80
CA ASP A 327 -24.78 -11.50 -12.39
C ASP A 327 -25.81 -10.75 -13.25
N GLU A 328 -26.44 -9.70 -12.72
CA GLU A 328 -27.46 -8.92 -13.44
C GLU A 328 -26.87 -8.18 -14.67
N MET A 329 -25.58 -7.81 -14.63
CA MET A 329 -24.87 -7.21 -15.77
C MET A 329 -24.24 -8.21 -16.74
N GLY A 330 -24.31 -9.52 -16.45
CA GLY A 330 -23.64 -10.55 -17.24
C GLY A 330 -22.11 -10.45 -17.26
N TYR A 331 -21.49 -9.83 -16.26
CA TYR A 331 -20.06 -9.62 -16.20
C TYR A 331 -19.31 -10.94 -15.92
N LYS A 332 -18.36 -11.31 -16.79
CA LYS A 332 -17.63 -12.58 -16.73
C LYS A 332 -16.24 -12.50 -16.09
N GLY A 333 -15.77 -11.29 -15.75
CA GLY A 333 -14.49 -11.09 -15.10
C GLY A 333 -14.51 -11.40 -13.60
N SER A 334 -13.40 -11.16 -12.90
CA SER A 334 -13.32 -11.43 -11.47
C SER A 334 -14.03 -10.37 -10.62
N ARG A 335 -14.50 -10.76 -9.42
CA ARG A 335 -15.06 -9.82 -8.43
C ARG A 335 -14.10 -8.68 -8.08
N LYS A 336 -12.79 -8.95 -8.07
CA LYS A 336 -11.76 -7.95 -7.78
C LYS A 336 -11.70 -6.88 -8.88
N GLU A 337 -11.72 -7.28 -10.14
CA GLU A 337 -11.72 -6.36 -11.29
C GLU A 337 -13.03 -5.57 -11.35
N PHE A 338 -14.17 -6.24 -11.17
CA PHE A 338 -15.47 -5.58 -11.12
C PHE A 338 -15.54 -4.51 -10.01
N LYS A 339 -15.02 -4.83 -8.82
CA LYS A 339 -14.92 -3.87 -7.71
C LYS A 339 -14.10 -2.65 -8.14
N GLN A 340 -12.90 -2.84 -8.70
CA GLN A 340 -12.05 -1.73 -9.16
C GLN A 340 -12.75 -0.86 -10.20
N LEU A 341 -13.43 -1.50 -11.16
CA LEU A 341 -14.20 -0.84 -12.21
C LEU A 341 -15.35 -0.02 -11.64
N LEU A 342 -16.13 -0.57 -10.70
CA LEU A 342 -17.22 0.16 -10.07
C LEU A 342 -16.68 1.37 -9.28
N PHE A 343 -15.60 1.22 -8.53
CA PHE A 343 -15.01 2.35 -7.81
C PHE A 343 -14.49 3.44 -8.73
N SER A 344 -13.77 3.08 -9.80
CA SER A 344 -13.21 4.05 -10.75
C SER A 344 -14.26 4.74 -11.62
N THR A 345 -15.43 4.12 -11.81
CA THR A 345 -16.50 4.66 -12.65
C THR A 345 -17.66 5.29 -11.89
N LEU A 346 -17.83 5.00 -10.59
CA LEU A 346 -18.95 5.49 -9.78
C LEU A 346 -18.49 6.30 -8.55
N PHE A 347 -17.70 5.69 -7.66
CA PHE A 347 -17.40 6.31 -6.36
C PHE A 347 -16.30 7.37 -6.42
N TYR A 348 -15.25 7.14 -7.22
CA TYR A 348 -14.00 7.91 -7.19
C TYR A 348 -13.73 8.74 -8.44
N CYS A 349 -14.75 8.93 -9.28
CA CYS A 349 -14.67 9.76 -10.47
C CYS A 349 -15.49 11.05 -10.32
N LYS A 350 -15.29 12.01 -11.23
CA LYS A 350 -16.20 13.16 -11.37
C LYS A 350 -17.59 12.69 -11.79
N ASN A 351 -18.64 13.41 -11.37
CA ASN A 351 -20.03 13.07 -11.75
C ASN A 351 -20.23 13.04 -13.27
N TYR A 352 -19.57 13.93 -14.01
CA TYR A 352 -19.58 13.91 -15.48
C TYR A 352 -19.05 12.59 -16.06
N THR A 353 -17.95 12.06 -15.52
CA THR A 353 -17.37 10.78 -15.93
C THR A 353 -18.30 9.61 -15.58
N SER A 354 -18.87 9.64 -14.37
CA SER A 354 -19.89 8.67 -13.93
C SER A 354 -21.06 8.60 -14.92
N ASN A 355 -21.53 9.75 -15.40
CA ASN A 355 -22.67 9.81 -16.31
C ASN A 355 -22.46 9.14 -17.67
N LYS A 356 -21.22 8.83 -18.04
CA LYS A 356 -20.87 8.20 -19.33
C LYS A 356 -20.54 6.70 -19.22
N SER A 357 -20.48 6.15 -18.02
CA SER A 357 -20.10 4.75 -17.83
C SER A 357 -21.32 3.85 -17.79
N ILE A 358 -21.32 2.79 -18.60
CA ILE A 358 -22.37 1.76 -18.60
C ILE A 358 -22.60 1.15 -17.19
N HIS A 359 -21.53 0.97 -16.41
CA HIS A 359 -21.63 0.45 -15.04
C HIS A 359 -22.32 1.44 -14.10
N SER A 360 -22.04 2.73 -14.26
CA SER A 360 -22.69 3.76 -13.45
C SER A 360 -24.11 4.07 -13.92
N GLU A 361 -24.42 3.90 -15.20
CA GLU A 361 -25.77 4.01 -15.76
C GLU A 361 -26.66 2.90 -15.20
N TYR A 362 -26.23 1.65 -15.34
CA TYR A 362 -26.91 0.50 -14.76
C TYR A 362 -27.13 0.66 -13.25
N PHE A 363 -26.08 1.06 -12.51
CA PHE A 363 -26.20 1.30 -11.07
C PHE A 363 -27.22 2.40 -10.74
N ARG A 364 -27.30 3.47 -11.55
CA ARG A 364 -28.27 4.56 -11.36
C ARG A 364 -29.69 4.10 -11.59
N GLU A 365 -29.93 3.24 -12.56
CA GLU A 365 -31.25 2.66 -12.83
C GLU A 365 -31.66 1.70 -11.72
N ARG A 366 -30.74 0.86 -11.25
CA ARG A 366 -30.99 -0.15 -10.21
C ARG A 366 -31.15 0.44 -8.81
N PHE A 367 -30.37 1.47 -8.48
CA PHE A 367 -30.36 2.13 -7.17
C PHE A 367 -30.42 3.67 -7.31
N PRO A 368 -31.52 4.23 -7.83
CA PRO A 368 -31.62 5.66 -8.14
C PRO A 368 -31.49 6.57 -6.91
N SER A 369 -31.99 6.14 -5.76
CA SER A 369 -31.88 6.89 -4.50
C SER A 369 -30.44 6.87 -3.98
N VAL A 370 -29.79 5.71 -4.09
CA VAL A 370 -28.38 5.56 -3.71
C VAL A 370 -27.47 6.42 -4.60
N TYR A 371 -27.67 6.38 -5.92
CA TYR A 371 -26.92 7.18 -6.88
C TYR A 371 -27.08 8.69 -6.63
N ARG A 372 -28.29 9.13 -6.25
CA ARG A 372 -28.58 10.52 -5.89
C ARG A 372 -27.75 10.96 -4.68
N CYS A 373 -27.67 10.13 -3.65
CA CYS A 373 -26.85 10.37 -2.46
C CYS A 373 -25.35 10.44 -2.80
N ILE A 374 -24.84 9.48 -3.59
CA ILE A 374 -23.45 9.49 -4.10
C ILE A 374 -23.16 10.80 -4.86
N SER A 375 -24.03 11.17 -5.80
CA SER A 375 -23.89 12.37 -6.63
C SER A 375 -23.92 13.65 -5.79
N HIS A 376 -24.76 13.69 -4.76
CA HIS A 376 -24.86 14.80 -3.81
C HIS A 376 -23.52 15.01 -3.08
N PHE A 377 -22.96 13.96 -2.47
CA PHE A 377 -21.71 14.07 -1.72
C PHE A 377 -20.50 14.38 -2.59
N LYS A 378 -20.54 14.04 -3.88
CA LYS A 378 -19.48 14.35 -4.85
C LYS A 378 -19.60 15.74 -5.47
N LYS A 379 -20.68 16.49 -5.20
CA LYS A 379 -20.91 17.82 -5.81
C LYS A 379 -19.83 18.81 -5.36
N GLY A 380 -19.26 19.54 -6.31
CA GLY A 380 -18.18 20.52 -6.08
C GLY A 380 -16.79 19.88 -5.93
N ASN A 381 -16.67 18.74 -5.26
CA ASN A 381 -15.41 18.01 -5.12
C ASN A 381 -15.65 16.50 -5.08
N TYR A 382 -15.20 15.78 -6.12
CA TYR A 382 -15.45 14.34 -6.26
C TYR A 382 -14.76 13.49 -5.17
N LYS A 383 -13.68 14.00 -4.56
CA LYS A 383 -12.95 13.30 -3.48
C LYS A 383 -13.72 13.31 -2.15
N ARG A 384 -14.69 14.21 -1.98
CA ARG A 384 -15.42 14.42 -0.72
C ARG A 384 -16.09 13.13 -0.22
N LEU A 385 -16.81 12.41 -1.08
CA LEU A 385 -17.45 11.15 -0.70
C LEU A 385 -16.42 10.11 -0.19
N SER A 386 -15.30 9.96 -0.90
CA SER A 386 -14.22 9.06 -0.48
C SER A 386 -13.65 9.43 0.88
N HIS A 387 -13.33 10.71 1.11
CA HIS A 387 -12.83 11.17 2.40
C HIS A 387 -13.85 10.94 3.54
N MET A 388 -15.14 11.16 3.28
CA MET A 388 -16.19 10.92 4.26
C MET A 388 -16.30 9.44 4.63
N MET A 389 -16.27 8.53 3.64
CA MET A 389 -16.30 7.08 3.90
C MET A 389 -15.07 6.62 4.68
N GLN A 390 -13.87 7.05 4.28
CA GLN A 390 -12.63 6.67 4.98
C GLN A 390 -12.60 7.21 6.41
N LYS A 391 -13.17 8.40 6.65
CA LYS A 391 -13.29 8.97 7.99
C LYS A 391 -14.28 8.21 8.86
N ALA A 392 -15.47 7.89 8.33
CA ALA A 392 -16.45 7.07 9.05
C ALA A 392 -15.87 5.69 9.41
N GLU A 393 -15.13 5.07 8.48
CA GLU A 393 -14.39 3.82 8.71
C GLU A 393 -13.40 3.94 9.88
N ALA A 394 -12.51 4.93 9.84
CA ALA A 394 -11.49 5.10 10.89
C ALA A 394 -12.09 5.49 12.24
N ASP A 395 -13.14 6.32 12.26
CA ASP A 395 -13.85 6.70 13.48
C ASP A 395 -14.45 5.46 14.15
N LEU A 396 -15.09 4.58 13.39
CA LEU A 396 -15.67 3.36 13.93
C LEU A 396 -14.61 2.35 14.34
N MET A 397 -13.69 2.00 13.44
CA MET A 397 -12.70 0.94 13.68
C MET A 397 -11.68 1.36 14.75
N ILE A 398 -11.14 2.57 14.67
CA ILE A 398 -10.08 3.02 15.58
C ILE A 398 -10.68 3.63 16.85
N GLN A 399 -11.61 4.59 16.74
CA GLN A 399 -12.11 5.31 17.93
C GLN A 399 -13.13 4.53 18.75
N LYS A 400 -13.81 3.52 18.18
CA LYS A 400 -14.82 2.72 18.89
C LYS A 400 -14.34 1.29 19.12
N VAL A 401 -14.07 0.53 18.06
CA VAL A 401 -13.73 -0.90 18.16
C VAL A 401 -12.39 -1.10 18.89
N VAL A 402 -11.30 -0.51 18.38
CA VAL A 402 -9.97 -0.63 19.03
C VAL A 402 -9.99 -0.04 20.45
N LYS A 403 -10.71 1.08 20.67
CA LYS A 403 -10.88 1.67 22.01
C LYS A 403 -11.55 0.72 23.01
N SER A 404 -12.43 -0.17 22.53
CA SER A 404 -13.05 -1.20 23.36
C SER A 404 -12.08 -2.36 23.60
N LEU A 405 -11.49 -2.90 22.53
CA LEU A 405 -10.57 -4.05 22.60
C LEU A 405 -9.30 -3.76 23.41
N MET A 406 -8.82 -2.51 23.43
CA MET A 406 -7.63 -2.17 24.24
C MET A 406 -7.89 -2.35 25.76
N ARG A 407 -9.15 -2.42 26.21
CA ARG A 407 -9.50 -2.67 27.61
C ARG A 407 -9.44 -4.15 27.99
N THR A 408 -9.43 -5.04 27.00
CA THR A 408 -9.34 -6.49 27.21
C THR A 408 -7.91 -7.01 27.04
N SER A 409 -6.94 -6.12 26.82
CA SER A 409 -5.51 -6.45 26.62
C SER A 409 -5.22 -7.42 25.46
N VAL A 410 -6.14 -7.52 24.50
CA VAL A 410 -5.99 -8.32 23.27
C VAL A 410 -4.89 -7.73 22.40
N PHE A 411 -4.01 -8.59 21.87
CA PHE A 411 -3.10 -8.19 20.81
C PHE A 411 -3.90 -7.83 19.55
N LEU A 412 -3.64 -6.65 18.99
CA LEU A 412 -4.22 -6.26 17.70
C LEU A 412 -3.33 -5.33 16.91
N THR A 413 -3.50 -5.36 15.59
CA THR A 413 -3.16 -4.25 14.68
C THR A 413 -4.28 -4.09 13.66
N THR A 414 -4.28 -2.99 12.92
CA THR A 414 -5.30 -2.70 11.91
C THR A 414 -4.70 -2.67 10.51
N VAL A 415 -5.46 -3.14 9.53
CA VAL A 415 -5.27 -2.83 8.12
C VAL A 415 -6.56 -2.15 7.64
N HIS A 416 -6.59 -0.83 7.79
CA HIS A 416 -7.76 0.00 7.48
C HIS A 416 -9.03 -0.45 8.23
N ASP A 417 -9.93 -1.10 7.51
CA ASP A 417 -11.23 -1.64 7.87
C ASP A 417 -11.19 -3.05 8.48
N SER A 418 -10.00 -3.61 8.65
CA SER A 418 -9.79 -4.94 9.23
C SER A 418 -8.90 -4.91 10.47
N ILE A 419 -9.08 -5.92 11.33
CA ILE A 419 -8.29 -6.10 12.55
C ILE A 419 -7.57 -7.45 12.47
N ILE A 420 -6.23 -7.41 12.61
CA ILE A 420 -5.41 -8.60 12.78
C ILE A 420 -5.27 -8.86 14.27
N ALA A 421 -5.61 -10.07 14.70
CA ALA A 421 -5.49 -10.53 16.08
C ALA A 421 -4.94 -11.98 16.13
N LEU A 422 -4.71 -12.49 17.34
CA LEU A 422 -4.46 -13.92 17.55
C LEU A 422 -5.75 -14.70 17.31
N GLU A 423 -5.63 -15.94 16.82
CA GLU A 423 -6.76 -16.84 16.60
C GLU A 423 -7.71 -16.95 17.81
N SER A 424 -7.15 -17.02 19.03
CA SER A 424 -7.92 -17.11 20.29
C SER A 424 -8.82 -15.90 20.58
N ASP A 425 -8.54 -14.75 19.97
CA ASP A 425 -9.25 -13.49 20.20
C ASP A 425 -10.21 -13.12 19.05
N VAL A 426 -10.29 -13.94 18.00
CA VAL A 426 -11.06 -13.65 16.78
C VAL A 426 -12.54 -13.41 17.09
N ASP A 427 -13.17 -14.27 17.90
CA ASP A 427 -14.59 -14.12 18.24
C ASP A 427 -14.87 -12.81 18.99
N LEU A 428 -14.00 -12.45 19.94
CA LEU A 428 -14.10 -11.19 20.67
C LEU A 428 -13.96 -9.96 19.74
N VAL A 429 -13.05 -10.03 18.76
CA VAL A 429 -12.87 -8.99 17.74
C VAL A 429 -14.14 -8.88 16.87
N ARG A 430 -14.65 -10.00 16.37
CA ARG A 430 -15.87 -10.07 15.54
C ARG A 430 -17.08 -9.49 16.28
N ASP A 431 -17.31 -9.94 17.50
CA ASP A 431 -18.41 -9.47 18.33
C ASP A 431 -18.30 -7.98 18.62
N THR A 432 -17.09 -7.48 18.85
CA THR A 432 -16.86 -6.05 19.09
C THR A 432 -17.14 -5.23 17.84
N ILE A 433 -16.69 -5.67 16.66
CA ILE A 433 -17.01 -5.00 15.38
C ILE A 433 -18.52 -4.95 15.18
N ILE A 434 -19.20 -6.10 15.24
CA ILE A 434 -20.66 -6.20 15.06
C ILE A 434 -21.40 -5.30 16.05
N LYS A 435 -21.03 -5.36 17.33
CA LYS A 435 -21.62 -4.54 18.40
C LYS A 435 -21.56 -3.05 18.08
N TYR A 436 -20.42 -2.54 17.64
CA TYR A 436 -20.28 -1.09 17.40
C TYR A 436 -20.97 -0.64 16.11
N PHE A 437 -20.98 -1.45 15.05
CA PHE A 437 -21.79 -1.14 13.87
C PHE A 437 -23.29 -1.12 14.20
N GLN A 438 -23.77 -2.09 14.98
CA GLN A 438 -25.16 -2.16 15.36
C GLN A 438 -25.55 -1.00 16.30
N LYS A 439 -24.68 -0.67 17.25
CA LYS A 439 -24.92 0.42 18.20
C LYS A 439 -24.92 1.80 17.55
N GLU A 440 -23.95 2.07 16.67
CA GLU A 440 -23.75 3.43 16.14
C GLU A 440 -24.60 3.69 14.88
N HIS A 441 -24.93 2.65 14.10
CA HIS A 441 -25.61 2.82 12.81
C HIS A 441 -26.82 1.88 12.60
N SER A 442 -27.16 1.02 13.56
CA SER A 442 -28.17 -0.03 13.37
C SER A 442 -27.88 -0.91 12.14
N LEU A 443 -26.60 -1.09 11.80
CA LEU A 443 -26.13 -1.93 10.70
C LEU A 443 -25.40 -3.15 11.24
N ARG A 444 -25.38 -4.24 10.47
CA ARG A 444 -24.64 -5.46 10.82
C ARG A 444 -23.72 -5.85 9.66
N PRO A 445 -22.38 -5.81 9.84
CA PRO A 445 -21.44 -6.22 8.81
C PRO A 445 -21.45 -7.74 8.64
N SER A 446 -21.14 -8.18 7.42
CA SER A 446 -20.65 -9.53 7.16
C SER A 446 -19.13 -9.52 7.30
N LEU A 447 -18.58 -10.44 8.09
CA LEU A 447 -17.16 -10.52 8.40
C LEU A 447 -16.53 -11.77 7.80
N ASP A 448 -15.31 -11.65 7.31
CA ASP A 448 -14.49 -12.74 6.78
C ASP A 448 -13.21 -12.89 7.59
N ASP A 449 -12.81 -14.12 7.88
CA ASP A 449 -11.62 -14.41 8.67
C ASP A 449 -10.51 -14.91 7.74
N GLU A 450 -9.54 -14.05 7.44
CA GLU A 450 -8.37 -14.40 6.64
C GLU A 450 -7.21 -14.83 7.55
N TYR A 451 -6.98 -16.14 7.64
CA TYR A 451 -5.76 -16.69 8.26
C TYR A 451 -4.54 -16.25 7.47
N LEU A 452 -3.57 -15.63 8.14
CA LEU A 452 -2.38 -15.15 7.46
C LEU A 452 -1.44 -16.30 7.07
N ARG A 453 -1.35 -17.38 7.84
CA ARG A 453 -0.47 -18.53 7.53
C ARG A 453 -1.08 -19.41 6.42
N LYS A 454 -0.81 -19.09 5.15
CA LYS A 454 -1.38 -19.80 3.99
C LYS A 454 -0.46 -20.83 3.34
N VAL A 455 0.87 -20.65 3.36
CA VAL A 455 1.76 -21.50 2.55
C VAL A 455 2.57 -22.48 3.41
N ASN A 456 2.57 -23.75 2.97
CA ASN A 456 3.58 -24.71 3.36
C ASN A 456 4.89 -24.32 2.66
N VAL A 457 5.86 -23.82 3.44
CA VAL A 457 7.19 -23.39 2.95
C VAL A 457 7.91 -24.53 2.20
N GLU A 458 7.61 -25.79 2.50
CA GLU A 458 8.17 -26.95 1.79
C GLU A 458 7.73 -27.01 0.33
N ALA A 459 6.51 -26.59 0.00
CA ALA A 459 6.02 -26.54 -1.37
C ALA A 459 6.73 -25.45 -2.20
N ILE A 460 7.09 -24.32 -1.58
CA ILE A 460 7.89 -23.26 -2.23
C ILE A 460 9.31 -23.77 -2.56
N LYS A 461 9.93 -24.49 -1.61
CA LYS A 461 11.30 -25.04 -1.78
C LYS A 461 11.38 -26.15 -2.83
N GLN A 462 10.26 -26.79 -3.16
CA GLN A 462 10.18 -27.83 -4.20
C GLN A 462 9.85 -27.28 -5.59
N ALA A 463 9.31 -26.05 -5.66
CA ALA A 463 8.94 -25.37 -6.91
C ALA A 463 10.01 -24.38 -7.42
N ALA A 464 10.96 -24.01 -6.57
CA ALA A 464 12.15 -23.22 -6.88
C ALA A 464 13.32 -24.14 -7.23
#